data_AF-A0AAD1W5Y8-F1
#
_entry.id   AF-A0AAD1W5Y8-F1
#
_cell.length_a   1.000
_cell.length_b   1.000
_cell.length_c   1.000
_cell.angle_alpha   90.00
_cell.angle_beta   90.00
_cell.angle_gamma   90.00
#
_symmetry.space_group_name_H-M   'P 1'
#
loop_
_entity.id
_entity.type
_entity.pdbx_description
1 polymer ?
#
loop_
_entity_poly.entity_id
_entity_poly.type
_entity_poly.pdbx_seq_one_letter_code
_entity_poly.pdbx_strand_id
1 'polypeptide(L)'
;MEAYRKQSKEALELLCQEKNLPTFGKNKAQLIADLVEADSHIFPPETDTERVTELPTTAGVLLTEMPGGCTPQNIKDICSTDLFRQLMAANPQEALHVMIQQQAAERESAERLAEREAQRRHELELAKLQFTLQSSLNSNASESSTRRLRKDDFPSLEEGTDLDVFLKSFEKVCRQHQLPSDQWGRYLTPQLKGKALDVFVSLPPETDNNYEAIKSALQKTFNLTPESYRKKFRSMQQCPSSSCILYVAQLETTFRQWVTGVQATTYEALMTYWSWSSSCRPGAL
;
A
#
# COMPACT_ATOMS: atom_id res chain seq x y z
N MET A 1 -4.42 -23.80 2.91
CA MET A 1 -3.87 -24.39 1.66
C MET A 1 -2.34 -24.37 1.61
N GLU A 2 -1.65 -23.23 1.81
CA GLU A 2 -0.18 -23.18 1.69
C GLU A 2 0.59 -23.88 2.82
N ALA A 3 0.03 -23.94 4.03
CA ALA A 3 0.67 -24.55 5.20
C ALA A 3 0.93 -26.06 5.03
N TYR A 4 0.02 -26.78 4.38
CA TYR A 4 0.10 -28.24 4.20
C TYR A 4 0.99 -28.65 3.00
N ARG A 5 1.16 -27.76 2.01
CA ARG A 5 1.98 -28.05 0.80
C ARG A 5 3.46 -28.21 1.12
N LYS A 6 3.96 -27.53 2.17
CA LYS A 6 5.36 -27.56 2.62
C LYS A 6 5.71 -28.78 3.49
N GLN A 7 4.72 -29.55 3.96
CA GLN A 7 4.96 -30.69 4.86
C GLN A 7 5.30 -31.97 4.08
N SER A 8 6.00 -32.90 4.72
CA SER A 8 6.30 -34.23 4.16
C SER A 8 5.03 -35.08 4.11
N LYS A 9 5.01 -36.12 3.26
CA LYS A 9 3.84 -37.00 3.13
C LYS A 9 3.48 -37.67 4.47
N GLU A 10 4.48 -38.11 5.22
CA GLU A 10 4.33 -38.76 6.53
C GLU A 10 3.69 -37.80 7.57
N ALA A 11 4.09 -36.53 7.59
CA ALA A 11 3.49 -35.53 8.47
C ALA A 11 2.00 -35.29 8.14
N LEU A 12 1.65 -35.33 6.86
CA LEU A 12 0.25 -35.20 6.41
C LEU A 12 -0.58 -36.45 6.75
N GLU A 13 0.02 -37.64 6.71
CA GLU A 13 -0.65 -38.88 7.13
C GLU A 13 -0.95 -38.88 8.64
N LEU A 14 -0.03 -38.37 9.47
CA LEU A 14 -0.26 -38.21 10.91
C LEU A 14 -1.38 -37.20 11.22
N LEU A 15 -1.40 -36.06 10.53
CA LEU A 15 -2.47 -35.06 10.69
C LEU A 15 -3.83 -35.60 10.25
N CYS A 16 -3.88 -36.40 9.17
CA CYS A 16 -5.10 -37.06 8.76
C CYS A 16 -5.56 -38.11 9.79
N GLN A 17 -4.65 -38.88 10.39
CA GLN A 17 -5.00 -39.85 11.45
C GLN A 17 -5.54 -39.14 12.70
N GLU A 18 -4.95 -38.02 13.11
CA GLU A 18 -5.42 -37.20 14.24
C GLU A 18 -6.84 -36.66 14.01
N LYS A 19 -7.16 -36.32 12.76
CA LYS A 19 -8.48 -35.83 12.35
C LYS A 19 -9.47 -36.95 11.97
N ASN A 20 -9.12 -38.22 12.21
CA ASN A 20 -9.90 -39.42 11.86
C ASN A 20 -10.26 -39.51 10.35
N LEU A 21 -9.36 -39.06 9.48
CA LEU A 21 -9.51 -39.14 8.02
C LEU A 21 -8.82 -40.39 7.46
N PRO A 22 -9.40 -41.09 6.47
CA PRO A 22 -8.81 -42.30 5.92
C PRO A 22 -7.56 -41.99 5.10
N THR A 23 -6.42 -42.60 5.47
CA THR A 23 -5.08 -42.33 4.89
C THR A 23 -4.58 -43.40 3.92
N PHE A 24 -5.19 -44.59 3.88
CA PHE A 24 -4.66 -45.73 3.12
C PHE A 24 -4.75 -45.51 1.60
N GLY A 25 -3.59 -45.55 0.92
CA GLY A 25 -3.49 -45.44 -0.55
C GLY A 25 -3.57 -44.02 -1.12
N LYS A 26 -3.64 -42.98 -0.29
CA LYS A 26 -3.77 -41.59 -0.75
C LYS A 26 -2.41 -40.94 -1.06
N ASN A 27 -2.38 -40.17 -2.15
CA ASN A 27 -1.24 -39.39 -2.55
C ASN A 27 -1.20 -38.05 -1.79
N LYS A 28 -0.02 -37.42 -1.72
CA LYS A 28 0.22 -36.17 -0.98
C LYS A 28 -0.83 -35.08 -1.26
N ALA A 29 -1.25 -34.93 -2.52
CA ALA A 29 -2.26 -33.95 -2.92
C ALA A 29 -3.67 -34.27 -2.39
N GLN A 30 -4.03 -35.55 -2.28
CA GLN A 30 -5.34 -36.00 -1.77
C GLN A 30 -5.42 -35.78 -0.26
N LEU A 31 -4.34 -36.08 0.49
CA LEU A 31 -4.27 -35.80 1.92
C LEU A 31 -4.39 -34.29 2.24
N ILE A 32 -3.77 -33.44 1.41
CA ILE A 32 -3.88 -31.99 1.56
C ILE A 32 -5.31 -31.49 1.30
N ALA A 33 -6.01 -32.07 0.32
CA ALA A 33 -7.39 -31.69 0.01
C ALA A 33 -8.33 -32.05 1.17
N ASP A 34 -8.24 -33.28 1.69
CA ASP A 34 -9.07 -33.76 2.79
C ASP A 34 -8.88 -32.92 4.08
N LEU A 35 -7.63 -32.51 4.37
CA LEU A 35 -7.33 -31.65 5.52
C LEU A 35 -7.88 -30.23 5.38
N VAL A 36 -7.84 -29.68 4.16
CA VAL A 36 -8.39 -28.34 3.88
C VAL A 36 -9.92 -28.35 3.98
N GLU A 37 -10.56 -29.43 3.54
CA GLU A 37 -12.01 -29.61 3.64
C GLU A 37 -12.46 -29.80 5.10
N ALA A 38 -11.73 -30.59 5.89
CA ALA A 38 -12.03 -30.77 7.31
C ALA A 38 -11.91 -29.47 8.13
N ASP A 39 -10.92 -28.61 7.83
CA ASP A 39 -10.75 -27.34 8.53
C ASP A 39 -11.79 -26.28 8.09
N SER A 40 -12.48 -26.47 6.97
CA SER A 40 -13.50 -25.54 6.48
C SER A 40 -14.85 -25.65 7.21
N HIS A 41 -15.05 -26.70 8.01
CA HIS A 41 -16.32 -26.97 8.72
C HIS A 41 -16.38 -26.51 10.18
N ILE A 42 -15.40 -25.74 10.67
CA ILE A 42 -15.41 -25.16 12.02
C ILE A 42 -16.10 -23.78 11.98
N PHE A 43 -17.42 -23.76 11.87
CA PHE A 43 -18.24 -22.59 12.23
C PHE A 43 -19.65 -23.06 12.64
N PRO A 44 -20.06 -22.93 13.91
CA PRO A 44 -21.46 -22.86 14.27
C PRO A 44 -21.99 -21.42 14.14
N PRO A 45 -23.29 -21.23 13.83
CA PRO A 45 -23.87 -19.94 13.49
C PRO A 45 -24.20 -19.08 14.72
N GLU A 46 -24.21 -17.77 14.48
CA GLU A 46 -24.56 -16.68 15.38
C GLU A 46 -26.00 -16.78 15.93
N THR A 47 -26.18 -16.32 17.17
CA THR A 47 -27.47 -15.78 17.64
C THR A 47 -27.23 -14.53 18.49
N ASP A 48 -27.65 -13.38 17.96
CA ASP A 48 -27.87 -12.12 18.67
C ASP A 48 -29.08 -12.22 19.60
N THR A 49 -29.03 -11.60 20.79
CA THR A 49 -30.05 -10.62 21.25
C THR A 49 -29.67 -9.94 22.58
N GLU A 50 -29.35 -8.65 22.44
CA GLU A 50 -29.55 -7.48 23.31
C GLU A 50 -30.16 -7.63 24.72
N ARG A 51 -29.59 -6.88 25.70
CA ARG A 51 -30.32 -5.78 26.38
C ARG A 51 -29.42 -4.84 27.18
N VAL A 52 -29.43 -3.57 26.78
CA VAL A 52 -29.00 -2.38 27.53
C VAL A 52 -30.19 -1.87 28.35
N THR A 53 -29.96 -1.46 29.61
CA THR A 53 -30.67 -0.36 30.30
C THR A 53 -29.83 0.05 31.53
N GLU A 54 -29.08 1.15 31.45
CA GLU A 54 -29.45 2.50 31.97
C GLU A 54 -29.11 2.71 33.46
N LEU A 55 -28.02 3.46 33.67
CA LEU A 55 -27.73 4.35 34.83
C LEU A 55 -28.84 5.42 34.93
N PRO A 56 -29.10 6.12 36.07
CA PRO A 56 -28.11 7.11 36.56
C PRO A 56 -28.20 7.59 38.04
N THR A 57 -27.29 8.52 38.36
CA THR A 57 -27.48 9.64 39.32
C THR A 57 -27.04 9.39 40.77
N THR A 58 -25.93 9.98 41.21
CA THR A 58 -25.91 11.33 41.84
C THR A 58 -24.50 11.69 42.34
N ALA A 59 -24.17 12.96 42.10
CA ALA A 59 -23.05 13.76 42.58
C ALA A 59 -22.71 13.65 44.07
N GLY A 60 -21.50 14.09 44.42
CA GLY A 60 -21.27 14.69 45.74
C GLY A 60 -19.86 14.61 46.28
N VAL A 61 -19.08 15.64 45.98
CA VAL A 61 -17.83 16.02 46.66
C VAL A 61 -18.05 16.12 48.18
N LEU A 62 -17.14 15.58 49.01
CA LEU A 62 -16.62 16.32 50.16
C LEU A 62 -15.27 15.77 50.62
N LEU A 63 -14.25 16.61 50.43
CA LEU A 63 -12.98 16.60 51.15
C LEU A 63 -13.25 16.78 52.64
N THR A 64 -12.67 15.92 53.47
CA THR A 64 -12.32 16.31 54.83
C THR A 64 -10.98 15.69 55.17
N GLU A 65 -9.98 16.56 55.23
CA GLU A 65 -8.66 16.24 55.76
C GLU A 65 -8.77 15.87 57.23
N MET A 66 -7.98 14.88 57.66
CA MET A 66 -7.53 14.79 59.05
C MET A 66 -6.01 14.68 59.07
N PRO A 67 -5.32 15.49 59.91
CA PRO A 67 -3.90 15.71 59.86
C PRO A 67 -3.11 14.77 60.77
N GLY A 68 -1.80 14.68 60.51
CA GLY A 68 -0.82 14.00 61.35
C GLY A 68 -0.65 12.55 60.90
N GLY A 69 0.46 12.16 60.30
CA GLY A 69 1.82 12.51 60.64
C GLY A 69 2.51 11.19 61.01
N CYS A 70 3.33 10.70 60.09
CA CYS A 70 4.47 9.77 60.25
C CYS A 70 4.58 8.85 59.01
N THR A 71 5.45 9.26 58.09
CA THR A 71 6.16 8.34 57.19
C THR A 71 7.50 7.94 57.88
N PRO A 72 8.30 7.00 57.35
CA PRO A 72 8.18 5.59 57.70
C PRO A 72 9.56 4.96 57.93
N GLN A 73 9.97 4.72 59.17
CA GLN A 73 11.10 3.83 59.42
C GLN A 73 11.02 3.27 60.83
N ASN A 74 11.15 1.95 60.92
CA ASN A 74 11.54 1.22 62.14
C ASN A 74 10.44 0.81 63.14
N ILE A 75 9.31 0.26 62.67
CA ILE A 75 8.37 -0.53 63.51
C ILE A 75 8.12 -1.93 62.90
N LYS A 76 9.14 -2.51 62.28
CA LYS A 76 9.17 -3.95 61.95
C LYS A 76 10.40 -4.67 62.51
N ASP A 77 11.43 -3.95 62.97
CA ASP A 77 12.69 -4.57 63.40
C ASP A 77 12.81 -4.83 64.91
N ILE A 78 11.88 -4.35 65.75
CA ILE A 78 11.98 -4.52 67.21
C ILE A 78 11.04 -5.64 67.73
N CYS A 79 9.94 -5.96 67.04
CA CYS A 79 9.06 -7.06 67.47
C CYS A 79 9.41 -8.41 66.80
N SER A 80 10.11 -8.40 65.66
CA SER A 80 10.52 -9.64 65.00
C SER A 80 11.80 -10.20 65.60
N THR A 81 12.72 -9.37 66.11
CA THR A 81 14.05 -9.81 66.55
C THR A 81 14.05 -10.44 67.94
N ASP A 82 13.29 -9.92 68.91
CA ASP A 82 13.23 -10.53 70.25
C ASP A 82 12.41 -11.82 70.27
N LEU A 83 11.27 -11.87 69.57
CA LEU A 83 10.48 -13.11 69.44
C LEU A 83 11.25 -14.19 68.69
N PHE A 84 11.96 -13.81 67.62
CA PHE A 84 12.84 -14.70 66.86
C PHE A 84 14.08 -15.13 67.65
N ARG A 85 14.69 -14.23 68.44
CA ARG A 85 15.79 -14.56 69.36
C ARG A 85 15.32 -15.55 70.43
N GLN A 86 14.11 -15.38 70.98
CA GLN A 86 13.51 -16.32 71.94
C GLN A 86 13.18 -17.67 71.30
N LEU A 87 12.68 -17.70 70.06
CA LEU A 87 12.40 -18.93 69.31
C LEU A 87 13.70 -19.68 68.95
N MET A 88 14.73 -18.97 68.50
CA MET A 88 16.06 -19.50 68.21
C MET A 88 16.77 -20.01 69.47
N ALA A 89 16.51 -19.39 70.64
CA ALA A 89 17.04 -19.84 71.93
C ALA A 89 16.28 -21.03 72.53
N ALA A 90 14.97 -21.16 72.25
CA ALA A 90 14.12 -22.23 72.76
C ALA A 90 14.20 -23.52 71.91
N ASN A 91 14.19 -23.42 70.57
CA ASN A 91 14.25 -24.54 69.62
C ASN A 91 15.03 -24.15 68.33
N PRO A 92 16.38 -24.15 68.34
CA PRO A 92 17.20 -23.69 67.21
C PRO A 92 17.03 -24.54 65.93
N GLN A 93 16.74 -25.84 66.06
CA GLN A 93 16.54 -26.73 64.91
C GLN A 93 15.23 -26.44 64.17
N GLU A 94 14.17 -26.12 64.91
CA GLU A 94 12.84 -25.85 64.37
C GLU A 94 12.79 -24.49 63.68
N ALA A 95 13.42 -23.48 64.28
CA ALA A 95 13.55 -22.16 63.66
C ALA A 95 14.37 -22.20 62.36
N LEU A 96 15.46 -22.98 62.30
CA LEU A 96 16.24 -23.18 61.07
C LEU A 96 15.41 -23.88 59.97
N HIS A 97 14.61 -24.88 60.34
CA HIS A 97 13.75 -25.59 59.40
C HIS A 97 12.68 -24.66 58.78
N VAL A 98 12.04 -23.81 59.60
CA VAL A 98 11.06 -22.82 59.11
C VAL A 98 11.71 -21.80 58.18
N MET A 99 12.93 -21.33 58.48
CA MET A 99 13.66 -20.42 57.58
C MET A 99 13.99 -21.05 56.23
N ILE A 100 14.43 -22.31 56.23
CA ILE A 100 14.73 -23.04 54.98
C ILE A 100 13.45 -23.20 54.15
N GLN A 101 12.33 -23.55 54.79
CA GLN A 101 11.03 -23.64 54.12
C GLN A 101 10.56 -22.30 53.55
N GLN A 102 10.70 -21.23 54.31
CA GLN A 102 10.31 -19.89 53.88
C GLN A 102 11.18 -19.40 52.72
N GLN A 103 12.50 -19.61 52.79
CA GLN A 103 13.41 -19.27 51.71
C GLN A 103 13.16 -20.12 50.45
N ALA A 104 12.78 -21.40 50.60
CA ALA A 104 12.39 -22.24 49.47
C ALA A 104 11.09 -21.75 48.81
N ALA A 105 10.08 -21.40 49.61
CA ALA A 105 8.81 -20.85 49.12
C ALA A 105 8.99 -19.49 48.42
N GLU A 106 9.85 -18.62 48.96
CA GLU A 106 10.20 -17.34 48.35
C GLU A 106 10.91 -17.53 47.00
N ARG A 107 11.88 -18.44 46.92
CA ARG A 107 12.57 -18.78 45.66
C ARG A 107 11.60 -19.33 44.62
N GLU A 108 10.73 -20.25 45.00
CA GLU A 108 9.72 -20.82 44.10
C GLU A 108 8.76 -19.73 43.59
N SER A 109 8.35 -18.79 44.45
CA SER A 109 7.51 -17.66 44.04
C SER A 109 8.25 -16.69 43.11
N ALA A 110 9.54 -16.46 43.35
CA ALA A 110 10.39 -15.60 42.52
C ALA A 110 10.65 -16.22 41.14
N GLU A 111 10.91 -17.52 41.08
CA GLU A 111 11.05 -18.28 39.83
C GLU A 111 9.76 -18.22 39.00
N ARG A 112 8.61 -18.42 39.64
CA ARG A 112 7.29 -18.30 39.00
C ARG A 112 7.01 -16.89 38.44
N LEU A 113 7.55 -15.84 39.04
CA LEU A 113 7.42 -14.47 38.53
C LEU A 113 8.42 -14.21 37.39
N ALA A 114 9.66 -14.65 37.54
CA ALA A 114 10.70 -14.53 36.53
C ALA A 114 10.33 -15.26 35.23
N GLU A 115 9.71 -16.44 35.32
CA GLU A 115 9.23 -17.19 34.15
C GLU A 115 8.14 -16.41 33.39
N ARG A 116 7.15 -15.86 34.11
CA ARG A 116 6.09 -15.02 33.49
C ARG A 116 6.65 -13.75 32.86
N GLU A 117 7.69 -13.16 33.45
CA GLU A 117 8.38 -12.02 32.86
C GLU A 117 9.17 -12.41 31.61
N ALA A 118 9.86 -13.55 31.62
CA ALA A 118 10.57 -14.06 30.45
C ALA A 118 9.61 -14.37 29.29
N GLN A 119 8.45 -14.98 29.59
CA GLN A 119 7.39 -15.23 28.60
C GLN A 119 6.88 -13.93 27.99
N ARG A 120 6.54 -12.93 28.82
CA ARG A 120 6.10 -11.60 28.32
C ARG A 120 7.18 -10.90 27.48
N ARG A 121 8.46 -11.01 27.87
CA ARG A 121 9.57 -10.44 27.08
C ARG A 121 9.69 -11.12 25.72
N HIS A 122 9.62 -12.44 25.68
CA HIS A 122 9.66 -13.20 24.43
C HIS A 122 8.49 -12.87 23.52
N GLU A 123 7.26 -12.79 24.06
CA GLU A 123 6.07 -12.39 23.31
C GLU A 123 6.20 -10.98 22.72
N LEU A 124 6.69 -10.02 23.51
CA LEU A 124 6.93 -8.65 23.03
C LEU A 124 8.03 -8.60 21.96
N GLU A 125 9.07 -9.42 22.06
CA GLU A 125 10.12 -9.52 21.05
C GLU A 125 9.58 -10.10 19.73
N LEU A 126 8.80 -11.17 19.81
CA LEU A 126 8.11 -11.74 18.65
C LEU A 126 7.16 -10.72 18.00
N ALA A 127 6.38 -9.99 18.80
CA ALA A 127 5.49 -8.93 18.30
C ALA A 127 6.27 -7.80 17.61
N LYS A 128 7.43 -7.39 18.16
CA LYS A 128 8.31 -6.39 17.54
C LYS A 128 8.90 -6.88 16.22
N LEU A 129 9.34 -8.13 16.16
CA LEU A 129 9.86 -8.73 14.92
C LEU A 129 8.77 -8.85 13.86
N GLN A 130 7.57 -9.30 14.25
CA GLN A 130 6.42 -9.37 13.34
C GLN A 130 6.02 -7.98 12.83
N PHE A 131 5.94 -6.98 13.73
CA PHE A 131 5.66 -5.60 13.33
C PHE A 131 6.73 -5.04 12.41
N THR A 132 8.01 -5.31 12.68
CA THR A 132 9.13 -4.87 11.82
C THR A 132 9.07 -5.54 10.44
N LEU A 133 8.77 -6.84 10.39
CA LEU A 133 8.57 -7.57 9.14
C LEU A 133 7.37 -7.03 8.37
N GLN A 134 6.22 -6.86 9.04
CA GLN A 134 5.01 -6.32 8.43
C GLN A 134 5.22 -4.87 7.95
N SER A 135 5.95 -4.05 8.71
CA SER A 135 6.34 -2.70 8.27
C SER A 135 7.27 -2.77 7.06
N SER A 136 8.24 -3.68 7.01
CA SER A 136 9.11 -3.86 5.85
C SER A 136 8.33 -4.36 4.64
N LEU A 137 7.38 -5.28 4.83
CA LEU A 137 6.50 -5.78 3.78
C LEU A 137 5.53 -4.71 3.30
N ASN A 138 4.98 -3.86 4.17
CA ASN A 138 4.14 -2.72 3.79
C ASN A 138 4.95 -1.63 3.08
N SER A 139 6.18 -1.36 3.53
CA SER A 139 7.12 -0.49 2.83
C SER A 139 7.44 -1.05 1.44
N ASN A 140 7.69 -2.36 1.33
CA ASN A 140 7.96 -3.04 0.05
C ASN A 140 6.70 -3.20 -0.82
N ALA A 141 5.50 -3.30 -0.27
CA ALA A 141 4.24 -3.35 -1.01
C ALA A 141 3.84 -1.95 -1.52
N SER A 142 4.12 -0.91 -0.73
CA SER A 142 4.00 0.48 -1.15
C SER A 142 5.13 0.90 -2.12
N GLU A 143 6.35 0.34 -1.98
CA GLU A 143 7.47 0.55 -2.92
C GLU A 143 7.38 -0.33 -4.17
N SER A 144 6.67 -1.46 -4.11
CA SER A 144 6.32 -2.26 -5.29
C SER A 144 5.21 -1.61 -6.10
N SER A 145 4.35 -0.80 -5.46
CA SER A 145 3.27 -0.08 -6.16
C SER A 145 3.78 1.21 -6.78
N THR A 146 4.83 1.81 -6.23
CA THR A 146 5.61 2.88 -6.86
C THR A 146 7.01 2.88 -6.26
N ARG A 147 8.04 2.37 -6.97
CA ARG A 147 9.39 2.93 -6.75
C ARG A 147 9.20 4.42 -6.84
N ARG A 148 9.56 5.22 -5.82
CA ARG A 148 9.25 6.67 -5.77
C ARG A 148 9.71 7.33 -7.06
N LEU A 149 8.82 7.40 -8.06
CA LEU A 149 9.17 7.86 -9.39
C LEU A 149 9.50 9.33 -9.23
N ARG A 150 10.75 9.66 -9.54
CA ARG A 150 11.23 11.02 -9.45
C ARG A 150 10.76 11.75 -10.69
N LYS A 151 10.69 13.08 -10.58
CA LYS A 151 10.44 13.93 -11.73
C LYS A 151 11.41 13.63 -12.87
N ASP A 152 12.66 13.30 -12.55
CA ASP A 152 13.72 13.05 -13.53
C ASP A 152 13.56 11.73 -14.31
N ASP A 153 12.66 10.83 -13.88
CA ASP A 153 12.41 9.57 -14.59
C ASP A 153 11.55 9.78 -15.86
N PHE A 154 10.92 10.96 -16.00
CA PHE A 154 10.06 11.27 -17.12
C PHE A 154 10.69 12.30 -18.06
N PRO A 155 10.42 12.19 -19.37
CA PRO A 155 10.85 13.21 -20.32
C PRO A 155 10.19 14.55 -19.96
N SER A 156 10.97 15.63 -20.05
CA SER A 156 10.47 17.01 -19.92
C SER A 156 10.16 17.57 -21.31
N LEU A 157 9.13 18.41 -21.41
CA LEU A 157 8.85 19.14 -22.63
C LEU A 157 9.91 20.23 -22.83
N GLU A 158 10.78 20.05 -23.83
CA GLU A 158 11.74 21.07 -24.25
C GLU A 158 11.13 22.06 -25.25
N GLU A 159 11.62 23.29 -25.23
CA GLU A 159 11.15 24.37 -26.09
C GLU A 159 11.57 24.09 -27.55
N GLY A 160 10.60 23.81 -28.42
CA GLY A 160 10.83 23.42 -29.82
C GLY A 160 10.62 21.93 -30.13
N THR A 161 10.36 21.09 -29.13
CA THR A 161 9.99 19.69 -29.37
C THR A 161 8.51 19.58 -29.78
N ASP A 162 8.22 18.71 -30.77
CA ASP A 162 6.85 18.38 -31.16
C ASP A 162 6.08 17.77 -29.98
N LEU A 163 4.99 18.43 -29.55
CA LEU A 163 4.21 18.01 -28.39
C LEU A 163 3.58 16.61 -28.56
N ASP A 164 3.28 16.20 -29.80
CA ASP A 164 2.81 14.83 -30.10
C ASP A 164 3.88 13.77 -29.77
N VAL A 165 5.15 14.04 -30.10
CA VAL A 165 6.28 13.15 -29.81
C VAL A 165 6.54 13.08 -28.31
N PHE A 166 6.47 14.23 -27.63
CA PHE A 166 6.56 14.30 -26.19
C PHE A 166 5.48 13.46 -25.49
N LEU A 167 4.20 13.66 -25.83
CA LEU A 167 3.08 12.93 -25.21
C LEU A 167 3.22 11.42 -25.42
N LYS A 168 3.57 10.96 -26.63
CA LYS A 168 3.81 9.53 -26.91
C LYS A 168 4.97 8.96 -26.10
N SER A 169 6.03 9.74 -25.93
CA SER A 169 7.19 9.32 -25.13
C SER A 169 6.83 9.21 -23.66
N PHE A 170 6.09 10.19 -23.13
CA PHE A 170 5.55 10.16 -21.78
C PHE A 170 4.64 8.95 -21.53
N GLU A 171 3.68 8.68 -22.43
CA GLU A 171 2.82 7.49 -22.34
C GLU A 171 3.62 6.19 -22.32
N LYS A 172 4.66 6.09 -23.16
CA LYS A 172 5.53 4.92 -23.23
C LYS A 172 6.25 4.69 -21.90
N VAL A 173 6.78 5.75 -21.31
CA VAL A 173 7.45 5.70 -19.99
C VAL A 173 6.44 5.31 -18.90
N CYS A 174 5.24 5.91 -18.89
CA CYS A 174 4.18 5.54 -17.94
C CYS A 174 3.80 4.05 -18.03
N ARG A 175 3.70 3.50 -19.25
CA ARG A 175 3.46 2.06 -19.47
C ARG A 175 4.63 1.19 -18.99
N GLN A 176 5.87 1.63 -19.20
CA GLN A 176 7.06 0.93 -18.70
C GLN A 176 7.09 0.86 -17.17
N HIS A 177 6.65 1.93 -16.51
CA HIS A 177 6.51 1.99 -15.06
C HIS A 177 5.20 1.41 -14.51
N GLN A 178 4.32 0.89 -15.38
CA GLN A 178 3.03 0.27 -15.02
C GLN A 178 2.15 1.19 -14.16
N LEU A 179 2.19 2.49 -14.44
CA LEU A 179 1.41 3.48 -13.71
C LEU A 179 -0.08 3.40 -14.05
N PRO A 180 -0.99 3.46 -13.06
CA PRO A 180 -2.41 3.60 -13.33
C PRO A 180 -2.70 4.95 -13.98
N SER A 181 -3.65 4.98 -14.92
CA SER A 181 -4.03 6.17 -15.70
C SER A 181 -4.36 7.38 -14.84
N ASP A 182 -4.95 7.15 -13.66
CA ASP A 182 -5.38 8.19 -12.73
C ASP A 182 -4.21 8.98 -12.14
N GLN A 183 -2.99 8.43 -12.17
CA GLN A 183 -1.80 9.09 -11.65
C GLN A 183 -1.01 9.82 -12.75
N TRP A 184 -1.34 9.63 -14.03
CA TRP A 184 -0.56 10.20 -15.14
C TRP A 184 -0.60 11.73 -15.14
N GLY A 185 -1.73 12.35 -14.77
CA GLY A 185 -1.86 13.81 -14.68
C GLY A 185 -0.88 14.44 -13.68
N ARG A 186 -0.68 13.78 -12.53
CA ARG A 186 0.26 14.22 -11.50
C ARG A 186 1.71 14.24 -11.98
N TYR A 187 2.10 13.25 -12.78
CA TYR A 187 3.46 13.16 -13.33
C TYR A 187 3.65 14.03 -14.58
N LEU A 188 2.58 14.31 -15.34
CA LEU A 188 2.64 15.14 -16.54
C LEU A 188 2.88 16.62 -16.20
N THR A 189 2.13 17.14 -15.23
CA THR A 189 2.16 18.57 -14.83
C THR A 189 3.56 19.15 -14.67
N PRO A 190 4.48 18.56 -13.87
CA PRO A 190 5.82 19.10 -13.70
C PRO A 190 6.73 18.99 -14.93
N GLN A 191 6.34 18.21 -15.95
CA GLN A 191 7.08 18.05 -17.21
C GLN A 191 6.69 19.08 -18.27
N LEU A 192 5.53 19.73 -18.11
CA LEU A 192 5.08 20.79 -19.00
C LEU A 192 5.89 22.08 -18.75
N LYS A 193 6.23 22.79 -19.84
CA LYS A 193 6.95 24.07 -19.79
C LYS A 193 6.31 25.08 -20.76
N GLY A 194 6.47 26.36 -20.46
CA GLY A 194 6.02 27.48 -21.29
C GLY A 194 4.52 27.41 -21.62
N LYS A 195 4.18 27.54 -22.90
CA LYS A 195 2.79 27.54 -23.40
C LYS A 195 1.97 26.32 -22.97
N ALA A 196 2.59 25.17 -22.78
CA ALA A 196 1.88 23.97 -22.32
C ALA A 196 1.47 24.06 -20.85
N LEU A 197 2.31 24.68 -20.02
CA LEU A 197 1.99 24.94 -18.63
C LEU A 197 0.90 26.00 -18.49
N ASP A 198 0.92 27.05 -19.33
CA ASP A 198 -0.13 28.08 -19.34
C ASP A 198 -1.51 27.49 -19.64
N VAL A 199 -1.57 26.52 -20.57
CA VAL A 199 -2.82 25.79 -20.86
C VAL A 199 -3.28 24.98 -19.67
N PHE A 200 -2.36 24.29 -18.98
CA PHE A 200 -2.69 23.52 -17.79
C PHE A 200 -3.25 24.41 -16.68
N VAL A 201 -2.63 25.57 -16.42
CA VAL A 201 -3.10 26.53 -15.40
C VAL A 201 -4.47 27.13 -15.73
N SER A 202 -4.83 27.21 -17.01
CA SER A 202 -6.14 27.69 -17.48
C SER A 202 -7.26 26.66 -17.29
N LEU A 203 -6.92 25.38 -17.07
CA LEU A 203 -7.91 24.33 -16.86
C LEU A 203 -8.50 24.36 -15.44
N PRO A 204 -9.76 23.91 -15.28
CA PRO A 204 -10.38 23.83 -13.96
C PRO A 204 -9.69 22.75 -13.10
N PRO A 205 -9.59 22.97 -11.77
CA PRO A 205 -8.85 22.10 -10.86
C PRO A 205 -9.42 20.67 -10.77
N GLU A 206 -10.68 20.49 -11.14
CA GLU A 206 -11.31 19.16 -11.22
C GLU A 206 -10.66 18.26 -12.28
N THR A 207 -9.96 18.84 -13.25
CA THR A 207 -9.31 18.11 -14.35
C THR A 207 -7.82 17.81 -14.11
N ASP A 208 -7.24 18.29 -13.00
CA ASP A 208 -5.80 18.18 -12.70
C ASP A 208 -5.30 16.72 -12.63
N ASN A 209 -6.17 15.80 -12.20
CA ASN A 209 -5.86 14.38 -12.11
C ASN A 209 -6.27 13.60 -13.38
N ASN A 210 -7.05 14.20 -14.28
CA ASN A 210 -7.55 13.54 -15.47
C ASN A 210 -6.62 13.79 -16.66
N TYR A 211 -5.74 12.82 -16.93
CA TYR A 211 -4.79 12.87 -18.03
C TYR A 211 -5.45 13.12 -19.39
N GLU A 212 -6.59 12.48 -19.69
CA GLU A 212 -7.25 12.62 -20.99
C GLU A 212 -7.78 14.04 -21.23
N ALA A 213 -8.27 14.69 -20.17
CA ALA A 213 -8.71 16.08 -20.23
C ALA A 213 -7.52 17.01 -20.52
N ILE A 214 -6.41 16.85 -19.80
CA ILE A 214 -5.19 17.65 -19.98
C ILE A 214 -4.62 17.43 -21.40
N LYS A 215 -4.54 16.17 -21.84
CA LYS A 215 -4.08 15.79 -23.18
C LYS A 215 -4.92 16.45 -24.28
N SER A 216 -6.25 16.40 -24.17
CA SER A 216 -7.15 17.02 -25.14
C SER A 216 -6.97 18.53 -25.21
N ALA A 217 -6.84 19.20 -24.06
CA ALA A 217 -6.62 20.63 -23.99
C ALA A 217 -5.28 21.03 -24.63
N LEU A 218 -4.20 20.31 -24.30
CA LEU A 218 -2.89 20.52 -24.91
C LEU A 218 -2.92 20.33 -26.43
N GLN A 219 -3.55 19.26 -26.91
CA GLN A 219 -3.67 19.00 -28.36
C GLN A 219 -4.42 20.12 -29.09
N LYS A 220 -5.48 20.67 -28.49
CA LYS A 220 -6.24 21.79 -29.05
C LYS A 220 -5.37 23.05 -29.17
N THR A 221 -4.69 23.44 -28.10
CA THR A 221 -3.89 24.69 -28.11
C THR A 221 -2.66 24.60 -29.01
N PHE A 222 -2.01 23.43 -29.07
CA PHE A 222 -0.86 23.21 -29.94
C PHE A 222 -1.23 22.91 -31.39
N ASN A 223 -2.52 23.01 -31.76
CA ASN A 223 -2.99 22.71 -33.10
C ASN A 223 -2.55 21.30 -33.55
N LEU A 224 -2.61 20.31 -32.66
CA LEU A 224 -2.41 18.89 -33.00
C LEU A 224 -3.75 18.28 -33.44
N THR A 225 -4.56 19.06 -34.14
CA THR A 225 -5.83 18.60 -34.69
C THR A 225 -5.61 18.03 -36.09
N PRO A 226 -6.48 17.13 -36.57
CA PRO A 226 -6.37 16.58 -37.92
C PRO A 226 -6.33 17.69 -39.00
N GLU A 227 -7.08 18.78 -38.80
CA GLU A 227 -7.11 19.92 -39.73
C GLU A 227 -5.78 20.71 -39.75
N SER A 228 -5.10 20.79 -38.62
CA SER A 228 -3.78 21.43 -38.54
C SER A 228 -2.71 20.62 -39.25
N TYR A 229 -2.72 19.29 -39.12
CA TYR A 229 -1.84 18.41 -39.90
C TYR A 229 -2.15 18.48 -41.39
N ARG A 230 -3.43 18.54 -41.78
CA ARG A 230 -3.86 18.78 -43.17
C ARG A 230 -3.31 20.10 -43.72
N LYS A 231 -3.41 21.18 -42.94
CA LYS A 231 -2.90 22.50 -43.31
C LYS A 231 -1.38 22.46 -43.47
N LYS A 232 -0.66 21.84 -42.52
CA LYS A 232 0.80 21.66 -42.56
C LYS A 232 1.23 20.83 -43.77
N PHE A 233 0.50 19.75 -44.09
CA PHE A 233 0.74 18.92 -45.27
C PHE A 233 0.58 19.72 -46.57
N ARG A 234 -0.46 20.57 -46.67
CA ARG A 234 -0.69 21.40 -47.85
C ARG A 234 0.26 22.60 -47.99
N SER A 235 0.72 23.16 -46.87
CA SER A 235 1.64 24.29 -46.86
C SER A 235 3.11 23.86 -46.91
N MET A 236 3.39 22.57 -46.83
CA MET A 236 4.76 22.06 -46.89
C MET A 236 5.30 22.29 -48.31
N GLN A 237 6.43 22.96 -48.40
CA GLN A 237 7.17 23.15 -49.64
C GLN A 237 8.58 22.63 -49.43
N GLN A 238 9.14 22.00 -50.46
CA GLN A 238 10.51 21.52 -50.41
C GLN A 238 11.46 22.71 -50.32
N CYS A 239 12.22 22.81 -49.22
CA CYS A 239 13.30 23.78 -49.15
C CYS A 239 14.41 23.38 -50.14
N PRO A 240 14.92 24.31 -50.97
CA PRO A 240 15.94 24.00 -51.98
C PRO A 240 17.27 23.52 -51.37
N SER A 241 17.50 23.76 -50.08
CA SER A 241 18.66 23.31 -49.31
C SER A 241 18.46 21.97 -48.57
N SER A 242 17.24 21.43 -48.55
CA SER A 242 16.91 20.21 -47.79
C SER A 242 17.02 18.96 -48.65
N SER A 243 17.47 17.86 -48.03
CA SER A 243 17.50 16.55 -48.70
C SER A 243 16.07 16.12 -49.07
N CYS A 244 15.84 15.83 -50.35
CA CYS A 244 14.55 15.37 -50.89
C CYS A 244 13.98 14.19 -50.08
N ILE A 245 14.85 13.30 -49.59
CA ILE A 245 14.46 12.13 -48.79
C ILE A 245 13.83 12.57 -47.44
N LEU A 246 14.42 13.55 -46.77
CA LEU A 246 13.88 14.07 -45.50
C LEU A 246 12.54 14.77 -45.72
N TYR A 247 12.39 15.49 -46.83
CA TYR A 247 11.13 16.13 -47.20
C TYR A 247 10.01 15.11 -47.44
N VAL A 248 10.27 14.05 -48.22
CA VAL A 248 9.28 12.98 -48.46
C VAL A 248 8.90 12.28 -47.15
N ALA A 249 9.88 12.00 -46.28
CA ALA A 249 9.62 11.38 -44.97
C ALA A 249 8.75 12.29 -44.08
N GLN A 250 8.99 13.60 -44.08
CA GLN A 250 8.16 14.56 -43.34
C GLN A 250 6.73 14.67 -43.90
N LEU A 251 6.58 14.67 -45.23
CA LEU A 251 5.28 14.64 -45.89
C LEU A 251 4.50 13.39 -45.52
N GLU A 252 5.12 12.21 -45.61
CA GLU A 252 4.49 10.94 -45.26
C GLU A 252 4.06 10.93 -43.78
N THR A 253 4.94 11.38 -42.88
CA THR A 253 4.64 11.42 -41.44
C THR A 253 3.45 12.33 -41.15
N THR A 254 3.43 13.52 -41.76
CA THR A 254 2.35 14.51 -41.58
C THR A 254 1.03 13.99 -42.16
N PHE A 255 1.08 13.33 -43.32
CA PHE A 255 -0.10 12.69 -43.91
C PHE A 255 -0.64 11.58 -43.03
N ARG A 256 0.22 10.68 -42.53
CA ARG A 256 -0.19 9.60 -41.61
C ARG A 256 -0.82 10.15 -40.33
N GLN A 257 -0.25 11.20 -39.74
CA GLN A 257 -0.82 11.87 -38.57
C GLN A 257 -2.21 12.45 -38.87
N TRP A 258 -2.41 13.06 -40.05
CA TRP A 258 -3.72 13.53 -40.48
C TRP A 258 -4.73 12.39 -40.62
N VAL A 259 -4.41 11.33 -41.37
CA VAL A 259 -5.31 10.18 -41.59
C VAL A 259 -5.68 9.49 -40.27
N THR A 260 -4.69 9.30 -39.39
CA THR A 260 -4.90 8.70 -38.07
C THR A 260 -5.82 9.57 -37.21
N GLY A 261 -5.64 10.89 -37.26
CA GLY A 261 -6.48 11.84 -36.52
C GLY A 261 -7.94 11.88 -37.01
N VAL A 262 -8.18 11.66 -38.31
CA VAL A 262 -9.54 11.54 -38.89
C VAL A 262 -10.16 10.15 -38.63
N GLN A 263 -9.36 9.18 -38.20
CA GLN A 263 -9.73 7.76 -38.10
C GLN A 263 -10.27 7.20 -39.43
N ALA A 264 -9.80 7.74 -40.56
CA ALA A 264 -10.22 7.27 -41.88
C ALA A 264 -9.52 5.94 -42.20
N THR A 265 -10.27 4.84 -42.12
CA THR A 265 -9.80 3.49 -42.48
C THR A 265 -10.01 3.15 -43.95
N THR A 266 -10.81 3.96 -44.65
CA THR A 266 -11.15 3.77 -46.06
C THR A 266 -10.86 5.04 -46.86
N TYR A 267 -10.53 4.86 -48.14
CA TYR A 267 -10.33 5.97 -49.08
C TYR A 267 -11.57 6.86 -49.17
N GLU A 268 -12.77 6.26 -49.17
CA GLU A 268 -14.05 6.97 -49.18
C GLU A 268 -14.26 7.86 -47.93
N ALA A 269 -13.89 7.35 -46.75
CA ALA A 269 -13.91 8.16 -45.52
C ALA A 269 -12.93 9.34 -45.62
N LEU A 270 -11.77 9.16 -46.25
CA LEU A 270 -10.82 10.25 -46.44
C LEU A 270 -11.33 11.27 -47.47
N MET A 271 -11.97 10.81 -48.56
CA MET A 271 -12.55 11.65 -49.61
C MET A 271 -13.75 12.47 -49.14
N THR A 272 -14.60 11.92 -48.27
CA THR A 272 -15.72 12.67 -47.67
C THR A 272 -15.22 13.84 -46.83
N TYR A 273 -14.23 13.61 -45.95
CA TYR A 273 -13.55 14.70 -45.23
C TYR A 273 -12.80 15.66 -46.16
N TRP A 274 -12.26 15.16 -47.28
CA TRP A 274 -11.64 16.00 -48.30
C TRP A 274 -12.66 16.95 -48.96
N SER A 275 -13.86 16.46 -49.29
CA SER A 275 -14.92 17.22 -49.97
C SER A 275 -15.59 18.26 -49.07
N TRP A 276 -15.85 17.92 -47.80
CA TRP A 276 -16.47 18.81 -46.82
C TRP A 276 -15.54 19.99 -46.48
N SER A 277 -14.24 19.72 -46.28
CA SER A 277 -13.24 20.77 -46.02
C SER A 277 -12.81 21.56 -47.27
N SER A 278 -13.12 21.10 -48.49
CA SER A 278 -12.90 21.88 -49.73
C SER A 278 -14.05 22.84 -50.01
N SER A 279 -15.24 22.54 -49.51
CA SER A 279 -16.43 23.40 -49.59
C SER A 279 -16.43 24.51 -48.52
N CYS A 280 -15.69 24.33 -47.40
CA CYS A 280 -15.44 25.36 -46.40
C CYS A 280 -14.23 26.25 -46.78
N ARG A 281 -14.34 26.96 -47.91
CA ARG A 281 -13.55 28.18 -48.16
C ARG A 281 -14.52 29.36 -48.03
N PRO A 282 -14.70 29.97 -46.84
CA PRO A 282 -15.31 31.30 -46.79
C PRO A 282 -14.38 32.22 -47.59
N GLY A 283 -14.96 32.93 -48.55
CA GLY A 283 -14.25 33.81 -49.45
C GLY A 283 -13.32 34.75 -48.69
N ALA A 284 -12.13 34.92 -49.27
CA ALA A 284 -11.34 36.11 -49.04
C ALA A 284 -12.20 37.33 -49.40
N LEU A 285 -12.48 38.17 -48.40
CA LEU A 285 -12.74 39.59 -48.52
C LEU A 285 -12.02 40.28 -47.36
#